data_AF-A0A537R5T9-F1
#
_entry.id   AF-A0A537R5T9-F1
#
_cell.length_a   1.000
_cell.length_b   1.000
_cell.length_c   1.000
_cell.angle_alpha   90.00
_cell.angle_beta   90.00
_cell.angle_gamma   90.00
#
_symmetry.space_group_name_H-M   'P 1'
#
loop_
_entity.id
_entity.type
_entity.pdbx_description
1 polymer ?
#
loop_
_entity_poly.entity_id
_entity_poly.type
_entity_poly.pdbx_seq_one_letter_code
_entity_poly.pdbx_strand_id
1 'polypeptide(L)' 'MTEIGAFFAMGGYAGFVWSAYGIAAAVLGGLSVYSWRRYRDSIVTVERLQQDLGRRR' A
#
# COMPACT_ATOMS: atom_id res chain seq x y z
N MET A 1 8.20 -17.75 29.63
CA MET A 1 8.62 -17.20 28.32
C MET A 1 7.91 -17.93 27.16
N THR A 2 6.57 -18.05 27.20
CA THR A 2 5.81 -18.81 26.19
C THR A 2 4.42 -18.22 25.94
N GLU A 3 4.24 -16.91 26.15
CA GLU A 3 2.92 -16.27 26.00
C GLU A 3 2.61 -15.99 24.53
N ILE A 4 3.60 -15.53 23.75
CA ILE A 4 3.40 -15.13 22.35
C ILE A 4 2.93 -16.34 21.52
N GLY A 5 3.58 -17.50 21.67
CA GLY A 5 3.18 -18.73 20.97
C GLY A 5 1.76 -19.21 21.29
N ALA A 6 1.28 -19.00 22.52
CA ALA A 6 -0.08 -19.33 22.93
C ALA A 6 -1.14 -18.39 22.33
N PHE A 7 -0.80 -17.11 22.10
CA PHE A 7 -1.65 -16.15 21.37
C PHE A 7 -1.84 -16.52 19.89
N PHE A 8 -0.78 -17.01 19.24
CA PHE A 8 -0.89 -17.58 17.89
C PHE A 8 -1.60 -18.95 17.89
N ALA A 9 -1.53 -19.68 18.99
CA ALA A 9 -2.12 -21.00 19.16
C ALA A 9 -3.40 -20.99 20.02
N MET A 10 -4.21 -19.92 19.98
CA MET A 10 -5.56 -19.91 20.54
C MET A 10 -6.51 -20.78 19.69
N GLY A 11 -6.26 -22.10 19.67
CA GLY A 11 -7.17 -23.23 19.37
C GLY A 11 -8.06 -23.22 18.11
N GLY A 12 -8.10 -22.15 17.31
CA GLY A 12 -9.03 -21.99 16.19
C GLY A 12 -9.29 -20.55 15.70
N TYR A 13 -9.03 -19.50 16.50
CA TYR A 13 -9.38 -18.12 16.12
C TYR A 13 -8.25 -17.30 15.48
N ALA A 14 -6.99 -17.72 15.68
CA ALA A 14 -5.83 -17.00 15.16
C ALA A 14 -5.87 -16.86 13.62
N GLY A 15 -6.35 -17.89 12.91
CA GLY A 15 -6.50 -17.84 11.45
C GLY A 15 -7.45 -16.73 10.97
N PHE A 16 -8.52 -16.44 11.71
CA PHE A 16 -9.46 -15.37 11.38
C PHE A 16 -8.85 -13.98 11.60
N VAL A 17 -8.14 -13.79 12.72
CA VAL A 17 -7.49 -12.51 13.05
C VAL A 17 -6.37 -12.20 12.06
N TRP A 18 -5.51 -13.18 11.77
CA TRP A 18 -4.43 -13.01 10.79
C TRP A 18 -4.94 -12.77 9.38
N SER A 19 -6.04 -13.41 8.97
CA SER A 19 -6.67 -13.14 7.67
C SER A 19 -7.24 -11.72 7.60
N ALA A 20 -7.91 -11.26 8.66
CA ALA A 20 -8.42 -9.89 8.73
C ALA A 20 -7.29 -8.85 8.68
N TYR A 21 -6.20 -9.07 9.42
CA TYR A 21 -5.00 -8.23 9.36
C TYR A 21 -4.30 -8.32 7.99
N GLY A 22 -4.26 -9.50 7.37
CA GLY A 22 -3.71 -9.70 6.03
C GLY A 22 -4.50 -8.94 4.96
N ILE A 23 -5.82 -8.95 5.03
CA ILE A 23 -6.69 -8.16 4.14
C ILE A 23 -6.49 -6.67 4.39
N ALA A 24 -6.46 -6.23 5.65
CA ALA A 24 -6.22 -4.83 5.99
C ALA A 24 -4.85 -4.35 5.47
N ALA A 25 -3.80 -5.14 5.66
CA ALA A 25 -2.46 -4.87 5.14
C ALA A 25 -2.43 -4.89 3.60
N ALA A 26 -3.18 -5.78 2.96
CA ALA A 26 -3.30 -5.83 1.51
C ALA A 26 -4.03 -4.60 0.95
N VAL A 27 -5.07 -4.10 1.63
CA VAL A 27 -5.79 -2.88 1.24
C VAL A 27 -4.90 -1.65 1.44
N LEU A 28 -4.25 -1.52 2.61
CA LEU A 28 -3.35 -0.41 2.89
C LEU A 28 -2.12 -0.42 1.99
N GLY A 29 -1.50 -1.58 1.79
CA GLY A 29 -0.37 -1.76 0.89
C GLY A 29 -0.77 -1.53 -0.57
N GLY A 30 -1.90 -2.07 -1.00
CA GLY A 30 -2.46 -1.87 -2.34
C GLY A 30 -2.77 -0.40 -2.62
N LEU A 31 -3.38 0.31 -1.66
CA LEU A 31 -3.67 1.73 -1.77
C LEU A 31 -2.40 2.58 -1.75
N SER A 32 -1.40 2.20 -0.94
CA SER A 32 -0.11 2.89 -0.90
C SER A 32 0.64 2.73 -2.23
N VAL A 33 0.69 1.50 -2.76
CA VAL A 33 1.29 1.21 -4.07
C VAL A 33 0.52 1.91 -5.19
N TYR A 34 -0.81 1.93 -5.13
CA TYR A 34 -1.65 2.62 -6.10
C TYR A 34 -1.43 4.14 -6.07
N SER A 35 -1.37 4.72 -4.87
CA SER A 35 -1.07 6.13 -4.65
C SER A 35 0.30 6.49 -5.21
N TRP A 36 1.34 5.71 -4.90
CA TRP A 36 2.69 5.92 -5.46
C TRP A 36 2.73 5.76 -6.97
N ARG A 37 2.04 4.78 -7.55
CA ARG A 37 1.93 4.64 -9.02
C ARG A 37 1.29 5.88 -9.65
N ARG A 38 0.15 6.32 -9.10
CA ARG A 38 -0.58 7.50 -9.59
C ARG A 38 0.19 8.80 -9.40
N TYR A 39 0.99 8.90 -8.33
CA TYR A 39 1.87 10.04 -8.08
C TYR A 39 2.98 10.11 -9.13
N ARG A 40 3.60 8.97 -9.48
CA ARG A 40 4.60 8.90 -10.55
C ARG A 40 4.01 9.27 -11.93
N ASP A 41 2.80 8.81 -12.24
CA ASP A 41 2.14 9.15 -13.50
C ASP A 41 1.80 10.65 -13.60
N SER A 42 1.44 11.26 -12.47
CA SER A 42 1.17 12.71 -12.39
C SER A 42 2.43 13.53 -12.64
N ILE A 43 3.58 13.11 -12.10
CA ILE A 43 4.85 13.82 -12.27
C ILE A 43 5.31 13.79 -13.74
N VAL A 44 5.20 12.64 -14.41
CA VAL A 44 5.58 12.51 -15.83
C VAL A 44 4.69 13.36 -16.74
N THR A 45 3.43 13.56 -16.38
CA THR A 45 2.48 14.36 -17.17
C THR A 45 2.76 15.87 -17.03
N VAL A 46 3.09 16.33 -15.82
CA VAL A 46 3.42 17.73 -15.56
C VAL A 46 4.72 18.13 -16.27
N GLU A 47 5.72 17.24 -16.29
CA GLU A 47 7.01 17.49 -16.94
C GLU A 47 6.86 17.67 -18.46
N ARG A 48 6.00 16.86 -19.10
CA ARG A 48 5.69 17.00 -20.53
C ARG A 48 4.99 18.31 -20.87
N LEU A 49 4.09 18.77 -20.00
CA LEU A 49 3.37 20.04 -20.22
C LEU A 49 4.26 21.26 -19.96
N GLN A 50 5.16 21.20 -18.98
CA GLN A 50 6.13 22.27 -18.74
C GLN A 50 7.13 22.42 -19.89
N GLN A 51 7.57 21.31 -20.50
CA GLN A 51 8.47 21.37 -21.66
C GLN A 51 7.81 22.04 -22.86
N ASP A 52 6.53 21.78 -23.11
CA ASP A 52 5.81 22.37 -24.26
C ASP A 52 5.54 23.87 -24.07
N LEU A 53 5.28 24.30 -22.83
CA LEU A 53 5.13 25.72 -22.47
C LEU A 53 6.46 26.47 -22.45
N GLY A 54 7.53 25.86 -21.95
CA GLY A 54 8.88 26.42 -21.97
C GLY A 54 9.47 26.57 -23.38
N ARG A 55 8.94 25.82 -24.36
CA ARG A 55 9.33 25.93 -25.78
C ARG A 55 8.66 27.12 -26.50
N ARG A 56 7.57 27.66 -25.96
CA ARG A 56 6.81 28.77 -26.56
C ARG A 56 7.18 30.16 -26.02
N ARG A 57 8.03 30.26 -25.00
CA ARG A 57 8.53 31.52 -24.43
C ARG A 57 9.98 31.73 -24.82
#